data_AF-A0A316DLT2-F1
#
_entry.id   AF-A0A316DLT2-F1
#
_cell.length_a   1.000
_cell.length_b   1.000
_cell.length_c   1.000
_cell.angle_alpha   90.00
_cell.angle_beta   90.00
_cell.angle_gamma   90.00
#
_symmetry.space_group_name_H-M   'P 1'
#
loop_
_entity.id
_entity.type
_entity.pdbx_description
1 polymer ?
#
loop_
_entity_poly.entity_id
_entity_poly.type
_entity_poly.pdbx_seq_one_letter_code
_entity_poly.pdbx_strand_id
1 'polypeptide(L)'
;MTSYQNFWNAEIETLLQQLDAPQSLEDNIVDTLRSSKRTGIFPNQIINALRIGLSVKEGNQNMAFVASMQSGKSGTIYFLCNYVLPAIGLIKEFESILFVTSMRDTDLYDQNCRVLEREYYDCISGDMKPSVLKVMKMSDFFNHPNPHKIVNEYDVQLIVRDEDQYGSGVESSFELAFFAELRCRIPDIKLLAVSATPYDILDAQFTGATDVDVIVGVRPPEYYGISEMLEDNVIEDIPEGFRPIQAQDVDGEEIYNVHPKTEEYVNYLNTFESGLGIIRESNTSRAIELRRLLKKQYKNKCTTILIGSDVACDFSINEGIKELSDLILKRGQRVVLIIVQALTAGKDLGILKEKVRFGIEPRDKQLANGAQGITGRFCGYHANRNFKLMASRGLLEHYAQFEQDWEIFADDEWRNNLLNNNVKGLSTHTKFVKTQVEGSFIPVEQIETWTYEQLLSEKGREALSFIDNDAYHRLLDYFESTFYNVSTKGVRFNQKGVTVRIASGYNQASNRVYKNWECNLASDFGNIFFKKIQYQYGILISNYPCDDVRNTLGFTGIKIIQSGKKEWRNQETSVQNNSMYDNNEAA
;
A
#
# COMPACT_ATOMS: atom_id res chain seq x y z
N MET A 1 -13.59 -17.98 -36.48
CA MET A 1 -12.87 -17.28 -35.39
C MET A 1 -13.67 -16.04 -35.04
N THR A 2 -13.83 -15.74 -33.75
CA THR A 2 -14.49 -14.49 -33.31
C THR A 2 -13.59 -13.30 -33.66
N SER A 3 -14.15 -12.09 -33.80
CA SER A 3 -13.37 -10.84 -33.96
C SER A 3 -12.29 -10.69 -32.89
N TYR A 4 -12.62 -11.17 -31.69
CA TYR A 4 -11.73 -11.21 -30.54
C TYR A 4 -10.53 -12.15 -30.69
N GLN A 5 -10.72 -13.37 -31.22
CA GLN A 5 -9.61 -14.29 -31.52
C GLN A 5 -8.68 -13.73 -32.60
N ASN A 6 -9.23 -13.05 -33.60
CA ASN A 6 -8.42 -12.43 -34.65
C ASN A 6 -7.53 -11.30 -34.10
N PHE A 7 -8.04 -10.50 -33.15
CA PHE A 7 -7.24 -9.46 -32.48
C PHE A 7 -6.04 -10.07 -31.74
N TRP A 8 -6.27 -11.11 -30.94
CA TRP A 8 -5.19 -11.76 -30.19
C TRP A 8 -4.13 -12.40 -31.09
N ASN A 9 -4.56 -13.05 -32.17
CA ASN A 9 -3.61 -13.65 -33.12
C ASN A 9 -2.75 -12.57 -33.78
N ALA A 10 -3.35 -11.45 -34.20
CA ALA A 10 -2.62 -10.34 -34.81
C ALA A 10 -1.62 -9.70 -33.83
N GLU A 11 -2.00 -9.53 -32.56
CA GLU A 11 -1.10 -9.00 -31.53
C GLU A 11 0.06 -9.96 -31.23
N ILE A 12 -0.19 -11.28 -31.15
CA ILE A 12 0.86 -12.30 -31.01
C ILE A 12 1.82 -12.25 -32.20
N GLU A 13 1.30 -12.24 -33.43
CA GLU A 13 2.12 -12.15 -34.65
C GLU A 13 3.00 -10.90 -34.66
N THR A 14 2.43 -9.75 -34.28
CA THR A 14 3.17 -8.48 -34.20
C THR A 14 4.29 -8.55 -33.16
N LEU A 15 4.00 -9.08 -31.96
CA LEU A 15 4.99 -9.21 -30.89
C LEU A 15 6.10 -10.20 -31.24
N LEU A 16 5.78 -11.32 -31.91
CA LEU A 16 6.79 -12.26 -32.40
C LEU A 16 7.73 -11.62 -33.41
N GLN A 17 7.21 -10.78 -34.32
CA GLN A 17 8.04 -10.03 -35.26
C GLN A 17 8.95 -9.01 -34.56
N GLN A 18 8.43 -8.25 -33.60
CA GLN A 18 9.24 -7.30 -32.81
C GLN A 18 10.33 -8.01 -31.99
N LEU A 19 10.00 -9.19 -31.46
CA LEU A 19 10.95 -10.04 -30.75
C LEU A 19 11.99 -10.69 -31.66
N ASP A 20 11.86 -10.61 -32.98
CA ASP A 20 12.67 -11.41 -33.92
C ASP A 20 12.67 -12.88 -33.49
N ALA A 21 11.49 -13.37 -33.11
CA ALA A 21 11.34 -14.67 -32.47
C ALA A 21 11.56 -15.79 -33.48
N PRO A 22 12.23 -16.89 -33.07
CA PRO A 22 12.36 -18.06 -33.93
C PRO A 22 11.02 -18.74 -34.16
N GLN A 23 10.87 -19.41 -35.31
CA GLN A 23 9.66 -20.19 -35.66
C GLN A 23 9.26 -21.20 -34.58
N SER A 24 10.24 -21.75 -33.86
CA SER A 24 10.02 -22.68 -32.75
C SER A 24 9.18 -22.11 -31.62
N LEU A 25 9.25 -20.79 -31.36
CA LEU A 25 8.41 -20.15 -30.35
C LEU A 25 6.96 -20.05 -30.84
N GLU A 26 6.76 -19.68 -32.11
CA GLU A 26 5.42 -19.60 -32.72
C GLU A 26 4.72 -20.96 -32.68
N ASP A 27 5.43 -22.03 -33.07
CA ASP A 27 4.89 -23.39 -33.06
C ASP A 27 4.46 -23.82 -31.64
N ASN A 28 5.28 -23.52 -30.62
CA ASN A 28 4.96 -23.78 -29.23
C ASN A 28 3.76 -22.95 -28.72
N ILE A 29 3.62 -21.70 -29.17
CA ILE A 29 2.43 -20.88 -28.88
C ILE A 29 1.18 -21.52 -29.48
N VAL A 30 1.24 -21.94 -30.75
CA VAL A 30 0.11 -22.57 -31.44
C VAL A 30 -0.32 -23.86 -30.74
N ASP A 31 0.63 -24.71 -30.35
CA ASP A 31 0.33 -25.93 -29.59
C ASP A 31 -0.26 -25.62 -28.21
N THR A 32 0.36 -24.69 -27.48
CA THR A 32 -0.11 -24.27 -26.15
C THR A 32 -1.54 -23.74 -26.19
N LEU A 33 -1.89 -22.94 -27.21
CA LEU A 33 -3.23 -22.37 -27.38
C LEU A 33 -4.27 -23.45 -27.75
N ARG A 34 -3.91 -24.39 -28.62
CA ARG A 34 -4.76 -25.56 -28.95
C ARG A 34 -5.04 -26.42 -27.71
N SER A 35 -4.08 -26.45 -26.79
CA SER A 35 -4.14 -27.21 -25.54
C SER A 35 -4.44 -26.34 -24.30
N SER A 36 -4.91 -25.10 -24.46
CA SER A 36 -5.05 -24.09 -23.39
C SER A 36 -5.79 -24.56 -22.14
N LYS A 37 -6.87 -25.34 -22.30
CA LYS A 37 -7.62 -25.92 -21.16
C LYS A 37 -6.80 -26.92 -20.35
N ARG A 38 -5.88 -27.64 -21.00
CA ARG A 38 -5.01 -28.63 -20.36
C ARG A 38 -3.79 -27.96 -19.74
N THR A 39 -3.18 -27.01 -20.45
CA THR A 39 -1.98 -26.29 -19.98
C THR A 39 -2.32 -25.26 -18.90
N GLY A 40 -3.54 -24.73 -18.90
CA GLY A 40 -3.94 -23.61 -18.06
C GLY A 40 -3.31 -22.29 -18.50
N ILE A 41 -2.86 -22.20 -19.76
CA ILE A 41 -2.27 -21.01 -20.37
C ILE A 41 -3.20 -20.49 -21.47
N PHE A 42 -3.53 -19.21 -21.41
CA PHE A 42 -4.50 -18.53 -22.26
C PHE A 42 -3.84 -17.41 -23.08
N PRO A 43 -4.49 -16.92 -24.16
CA PRO A 43 -3.90 -15.91 -25.06
C PRO A 43 -3.36 -14.67 -24.36
N ASN A 44 -4.11 -14.10 -23.42
CA ASN A 44 -3.69 -12.90 -22.68
C ASN A 44 -2.39 -13.13 -21.89
N GLN A 45 -2.16 -14.35 -21.38
CA GLN A 45 -0.95 -14.67 -20.64
C GLN A 45 0.28 -14.75 -21.55
N ILE A 46 0.11 -15.29 -22.77
CA ILE A 46 1.15 -15.34 -23.80
C ILE A 46 1.51 -13.92 -24.26
N ILE A 47 0.51 -13.08 -24.52
CA ILE A 47 0.73 -11.68 -24.94
C ILE A 47 1.53 -10.92 -23.89
N ASN A 48 1.11 -11.02 -22.62
CA ASN A 48 1.82 -10.39 -21.52
C ASN A 48 3.26 -10.91 -21.41
N ALA A 49 3.49 -12.21 -21.63
CA ALA A 49 4.81 -12.80 -21.62
C ALA A 49 5.68 -12.27 -22.76
N LEU A 50 5.14 -12.14 -23.97
CA LEU A 50 5.86 -11.58 -25.11
C LEU A 50 6.21 -10.10 -24.90
N ARG A 51 5.29 -9.29 -24.33
CA ARG A 51 5.55 -7.89 -23.98
C ARG A 51 6.66 -7.74 -22.95
N ILE A 52 6.67 -8.57 -21.90
CA ILE A 52 7.77 -8.58 -20.93
C ILE A 52 9.07 -9.03 -21.61
N GLY A 53 9.02 -10.04 -22.48
CA GLY A 53 10.18 -10.48 -23.27
C GLY A 53 10.76 -9.38 -24.15
N LEU A 54 9.91 -8.48 -24.68
CA LEU A 54 10.36 -7.35 -25.50
C LEU A 54 11.13 -6.34 -24.66
N SER A 55 10.59 -5.96 -23.50
CA SER A 55 11.28 -5.09 -22.54
C SER A 55 12.64 -5.65 -22.12
N VAL A 56 12.70 -6.98 -21.87
CA VAL A 56 13.97 -7.66 -21.58
C VAL A 56 14.94 -7.57 -22.77
N LYS A 57 14.46 -7.78 -24.00
CA LYS A 57 15.27 -7.71 -25.23
C LYS A 57 15.80 -6.29 -25.48
N GLU A 58 15.05 -5.26 -25.10
CA GLU A 58 15.44 -3.85 -25.19
C GLU A 58 16.52 -3.47 -24.15
N GLY A 59 16.79 -4.34 -23.18
CA GLY A 59 17.87 -4.18 -22.21
C GLY A 59 17.42 -3.62 -20.85
N ASN A 60 16.12 -3.50 -20.59
CA ASN A 60 15.60 -2.99 -19.33
C ASN A 60 16.00 -3.91 -18.16
N GLN A 61 16.56 -3.30 -17.10
CA GLN A 61 17.03 -4.03 -15.92
C GLN A 61 16.00 -4.10 -14.79
N ASN A 62 15.16 -3.07 -14.65
CA ASN A 62 14.03 -3.07 -13.74
C ASN A 62 12.75 -3.00 -14.55
N MET A 63 11.86 -3.94 -14.29
CA MET A 63 10.58 -4.02 -14.95
C MET A 63 9.49 -4.18 -13.91
N ALA A 64 8.35 -3.55 -14.14
CA ALA A 64 7.14 -3.74 -13.37
C ALA A 64 6.02 -4.27 -14.28
N PHE A 65 5.57 -5.49 -14.03
CA PHE A 65 4.38 -6.05 -14.67
C PHE A 65 3.15 -5.76 -13.80
N VAL A 66 2.42 -4.73 -14.18
CA VAL A 66 1.18 -4.30 -13.52
C VAL A 66 0.01 -5.06 -14.15
N ALA A 67 -0.61 -5.96 -13.39
CA ALA A 67 -1.73 -6.75 -13.91
C ALA A 67 -2.77 -7.09 -12.86
N SER A 68 -4.04 -6.99 -13.29
CA SER A 68 -5.25 -7.24 -12.50
C SER A 68 -5.19 -8.52 -11.64
N MET A 69 -5.90 -8.50 -10.52
CA MET A 69 -5.98 -9.64 -9.60
C MET A 69 -6.56 -10.87 -10.30
N GLN A 70 -5.93 -12.03 -10.16
CA GLN A 70 -6.43 -13.27 -10.78
C GLN A 70 -6.57 -13.23 -12.31
N SER A 71 -5.81 -12.35 -12.99
CA SER A 71 -5.75 -12.26 -14.45
C SER A 71 -4.93 -13.37 -15.11
N GLY A 72 -4.17 -14.14 -14.32
CA GLY A 72 -3.27 -15.19 -14.82
C GLY A 72 -1.77 -14.88 -14.72
N LYS A 73 -1.35 -13.93 -13.85
CA LYS A 73 0.06 -13.53 -13.65
C LYS A 73 1.04 -14.70 -13.57
N SER A 74 0.79 -15.70 -12.72
CA SER A 74 1.69 -16.86 -12.57
C SER A 74 1.86 -17.65 -13.88
N GLY A 75 0.80 -17.78 -14.68
CA GLY A 75 0.89 -18.42 -16.00
C GLY A 75 1.61 -17.56 -17.04
N THR A 76 1.51 -16.23 -16.96
CA THR A 76 2.35 -15.32 -17.74
C THR A 76 3.83 -15.54 -17.43
N ILE A 77 4.20 -15.57 -16.15
CA ILE A 77 5.59 -15.79 -15.74
C ILE A 77 6.08 -17.19 -16.12
N TYR A 78 5.24 -18.21 -15.95
CA TYR A 78 5.56 -19.56 -16.39
C TYR A 78 5.86 -19.63 -17.89
N PHE A 79 5.03 -19.01 -18.72
CA PHE A 79 5.21 -19.02 -20.17
C PHE A 79 6.41 -18.16 -20.61
N LEU A 80 6.57 -16.98 -20.02
CA LEU A 80 7.72 -16.09 -20.22
C LEU A 80 9.04 -16.87 -20.01
N CYS A 81 9.19 -17.49 -18.85
CA CYS A 81 10.45 -18.10 -18.43
C CYS A 81 10.80 -19.36 -19.21
N ASN A 82 9.81 -20.19 -19.54
CA ASN A 82 10.06 -21.49 -20.16
C ASN A 82 10.04 -21.47 -21.69
N TYR A 83 9.40 -20.47 -22.32
CA TYR A 83 9.28 -20.41 -23.77
C TYR A 83 9.91 -19.15 -24.36
N VAL A 84 9.55 -17.97 -23.85
CA VAL A 84 9.96 -16.69 -24.47
C VAL A 84 11.43 -16.37 -24.19
N LEU A 85 11.86 -16.38 -22.93
CA LEU A 85 13.23 -16.01 -22.55
C LEU A 85 14.31 -16.95 -23.13
N PRO A 86 14.10 -18.28 -23.20
CA PRO A 86 14.99 -19.16 -23.92
C PRO A 86 15.02 -18.88 -25.43
N ALA A 87 13.86 -18.61 -26.05
CA ALA A 87 13.77 -18.35 -27.49
C ALA A 87 14.51 -17.07 -27.93
N ILE A 88 14.55 -16.05 -27.08
CA ILE A 88 15.33 -14.82 -27.33
C ILE A 88 16.79 -14.93 -26.85
N GLY A 89 17.20 -16.09 -26.35
CA GLY A 89 18.59 -16.36 -25.94
C GLY A 89 18.99 -15.73 -24.60
N LEU A 90 18.05 -15.29 -23.77
CA LEU A 90 18.35 -14.79 -22.42
C LEU A 90 18.72 -15.93 -21.47
N ILE A 91 18.05 -17.08 -21.59
CA ILE A 91 18.24 -18.24 -20.71
C ILE A 91 18.77 -19.42 -21.50
N LYS A 92 19.89 -20.00 -21.04
CA LYS A 92 20.48 -21.24 -21.55
C LYS A 92 20.10 -22.44 -20.69
N GLU A 93 20.43 -23.65 -21.17
CA GLU A 93 20.03 -24.96 -20.62
C GLU A 93 20.41 -25.20 -19.13
N PHE A 94 21.35 -24.43 -18.57
CA PHE A 94 21.79 -24.53 -17.17
C PHE A 94 21.57 -23.26 -16.34
N GLU A 95 21.04 -22.21 -16.96
CA GLU A 95 20.74 -20.94 -16.30
C GLU A 95 19.33 -21.01 -15.69
N SER A 96 19.13 -20.29 -14.58
CA SER A 96 17.84 -20.30 -13.87
C SER A 96 17.19 -18.92 -13.77
N ILE A 97 15.90 -18.93 -13.43
CA ILE A 97 15.14 -17.74 -13.04
C ILE A 97 14.67 -17.95 -11.61
N LEU A 98 14.94 -16.98 -10.75
CA LEU A 98 14.53 -17.03 -9.35
C LEU A 98 13.22 -16.28 -9.16
N PHE A 99 12.17 -16.98 -8.76
CA PHE A 99 10.89 -16.41 -8.39
C PHE A 99 10.81 -16.27 -6.88
N VAL A 100 10.88 -15.03 -6.38
CA VAL A 100 10.81 -14.73 -4.95
C VAL A 100 9.40 -14.29 -4.55
N THR A 101 8.86 -14.93 -3.51
CA THR A 101 7.52 -14.63 -2.99
C THR A 101 7.57 -14.22 -1.52
N SER A 102 6.76 -13.23 -1.16
CA SER A 102 6.59 -12.75 0.23
C SER A 102 5.65 -13.61 1.07
N MET A 103 5.11 -14.70 0.50
CA MET A 103 4.17 -15.59 1.16
C MET A 103 4.81 -16.32 2.35
N ARG A 104 4.28 -16.07 3.55
CA ARG A 104 4.67 -16.80 4.78
C ARG A 104 3.99 -18.16 4.90
N ASP A 105 2.79 -18.29 4.35
CA ASP A 105 1.99 -19.53 4.34
C ASP A 105 2.70 -20.60 3.50
N THR A 106 3.16 -21.67 4.15
CA THR A 106 3.91 -22.75 3.48
C THR A 106 3.10 -23.41 2.37
N ASP A 107 1.78 -23.52 2.53
CA ASP A 107 0.97 -24.17 1.51
C ASP A 107 0.78 -23.32 0.25
N LEU A 108 0.65 -21.98 0.38
CA LEU A 108 0.68 -21.06 -0.76
C LEU A 108 2.02 -21.13 -1.50
N TYR A 109 3.11 -21.17 -0.74
CA TYR A 109 4.45 -21.36 -1.28
C TYR A 109 4.55 -22.67 -2.09
N ASP A 110 4.11 -23.79 -1.51
CA ASP A 110 4.09 -25.10 -2.19
C ASP A 110 3.18 -25.09 -3.43
N GLN A 111 2.07 -24.35 -3.41
CA GLN A 111 1.22 -24.18 -4.57
C GLN A 111 1.95 -23.42 -5.70
N ASN A 112 2.67 -22.34 -5.38
CA ASN A 112 3.49 -21.62 -6.35
C ASN A 112 4.60 -22.52 -6.92
N CYS A 113 5.29 -23.31 -6.10
CA CYS A 113 6.26 -24.30 -6.57
C CYS A 113 5.63 -25.27 -7.57
N ARG A 114 4.48 -25.88 -7.24
CA ARG A 114 3.78 -26.82 -8.14
C ARG A 114 3.34 -26.19 -9.46
N VAL A 115 3.04 -24.90 -9.49
CA VAL A 115 2.59 -24.21 -10.71
C VAL A 115 3.76 -23.75 -11.56
N LEU A 116 4.80 -23.19 -10.94
CA LEU A 116 5.91 -22.53 -11.62
C LEU A 116 7.07 -23.47 -11.95
N GLU A 117 7.32 -24.48 -11.12
CA GLU A 117 8.42 -25.45 -11.31
C GLU A 117 8.00 -26.70 -12.09
N ARG A 118 6.72 -26.80 -12.49
CA ARG A 118 6.24 -27.95 -13.29
C ARG A 118 6.91 -28.01 -14.65
N GLU A 119 7.13 -29.23 -15.13
CA GLU A 119 7.63 -29.48 -16.48
C GLU A 119 6.73 -28.85 -17.55
N TYR A 120 7.33 -28.40 -18.64
CA TYR A 120 6.64 -27.85 -19.81
C TYR A 120 6.83 -28.78 -21.02
N TYR A 121 5.87 -28.77 -21.94
CA TYR A 121 5.97 -29.55 -23.17
C TYR A 121 6.56 -28.69 -24.28
N ASP A 122 7.60 -29.17 -24.94
CA ASP A 122 8.15 -28.54 -26.15
C ASP A 122 7.72 -29.36 -27.38
N CYS A 123 6.85 -28.77 -28.21
CA CYS A 123 6.33 -29.47 -29.38
C CYS A 123 7.39 -29.67 -30.47
N ILE A 124 8.50 -28.92 -30.44
CA ILE A 124 9.59 -29.02 -31.42
C ILE A 124 10.44 -30.25 -31.14
N SER A 125 10.82 -30.48 -29.88
CA SER A 125 11.56 -31.70 -29.49
C SER A 125 10.63 -32.90 -29.28
N GLY A 126 9.35 -32.65 -28.99
CA GLY A 126 8.35 -33.68 -28.75
C GLY A 126 8.36 -34.26 -27.33
N ASP A 127 9.04 -33.61 -26.39
CA ASP A 127 9.32 -34.13 -25.03
C ASP A 127 8.95 -33.12 -23.93
N MET A 128 8.78 -33.63 -22.71
CA MET A 128 8.64 -32.80 -21.50
C MET A 128 10.02 -32.31 -21.05
N LYS A 129 10.12 -31.02 -20.69
CA LYS A 129 11.34 -30.37 -20.22
C LYS A 129 11.16 -29.83 -18.80
N PRO A 130 12.21 -29.85 -17.96
CA PRO A 130 12.16 -29.24 -16.64
C PRO A 130 12.00 -27.71 -16.74
N SER A 131 11.28 -27.12 -15.79
CA SER A 131 11.16 -25.66 -15.69
C SER A 131 12.50 -25.02 -15.31
N VAL A 132 12.80 -23.87 -15.90
CA VAL A 132 13.98 -23.04 -15.52
C VAL A 132 13.72 -22.19 -14.27
N LEU A 133 12.46 -22.14 -13.82
CA LEU A 133 12.05 -21.41 -12.63
C LEU A 133 12.45 -22.16 -11.35
N LYS A 134 12.95 -21.39 -10.38
CA LYS A 134 13.16 -21.80 -8.98
C LYS A 134 12.36 -20.86 -8.09
N VAL A 135 11.46 -21.40 -7.28
CA VAL A 135 10.63 -20.63 -6.36
C VAL A 135 11.29 -20.59 -4.99
N MET A 136 11.35 -19.41 -4.36
CA MET A 136 11.95 -19.21 -3.04
C MET A 136 11.17 -18.17 -2.23
N LYS A 137 11.11 -18.34 -0.90
CA LYS A 137 10.56 -17.30 -0.02
C LYS A 137 11.53 -16.14 0.06
N MET A 138 11.00 -14.91 0.10
CA MET A 138 11.81 -13.69 0.22
C MET A 138 12.70 -13.71 1.47
N SER A 139 12.18 -14.23 2.58
CA SER A 139 12.94 -14.40 3.82
C SER A 139 14.13 -15.34 3.66
N ASP A 140 13.98 -16.38 2.86
CA ASP A 140 14.99 -17.42 2.72
C ASP A 140 16.09 -16.92 1.78
N PHE A 141 15.70 -16.19 0.73
CA PHE A 141 16.61 -15.55 -0.22
C PHE A 141 17.55 -14.54 0.47
N PHE A 142 17.02 -13.68 1.34
CA PHE A 142 17.83 -12.63 1.97
C PHE A 142 18.53 -13.04 3.26
N ASN A 143 18.01 -14.02 4.02
CA ASN A 143 18.61 -14.40 5.31
C ASN A 143 19.63 -15.54 5.24
N HIS A 144 19.42 -16.60 4.44
CA HIS A 144 20.34 -17.73 4.42
C HIS A 144 20.09 -18.75 3.28
N PRO A 145 21.10 -19.12 2.46
CA PRO A 145 22.42 -18.51 2.33
C PRO A 145 22.36 -17.07 1.78
N ASN A 146 23.48 -16.34 1.82
CA ASN A 146 23.55 -14.98 1.27
C ASN A 146 23.04 -14.96 -0.20
N PRO A 147 22.25 -13.93 -0.61
CA PRO A 147 21.72 -13.78 -1.97
C PRO A 147 22.72 -14.02 -3.10
N HIS A 148 23.97 -13.55 -2.96
CA HIS A 148 25.02 -13.76 -3.96
C HIS A 148 25.35 -15.23 -4.17
N LYS A 149 25.34 -16.03 -3.09
CA LYS A 149 25.58 -17.46 -3.19
C LYS A 149 24.46 -18.13 -3.96
N ILE A 150 23.21 -17.77 -3.69
CA ILE A 150 22.03 -18.33 -4.37
C ILE A 150 22.06 -17.99 -5.86
N VAL A 151 22.31 -16.72 -6.19
CA VAL A 151 22.40 -16.26 -7.58
C VAL A 151 23.50 -16.99 -8.34
N ASN A 152 24.68 -17.16 -7.73
CA ASN A 152 25.80 -17.86 -8.36
C ASN A 152 25.59 -19.38 -8.44
N GLU A 153 24.98 -20.00 -7.43
CA GLU A 153 24.77 -21.46 -7.36
C GLU A 153 23.73 -21.92 -8.40
N TYR A 154 22.70 -21.10 -8.64
CA TYR A 154 21.66 -21.39 -9.64
C TYR A 154 21.87 -20.70 -10.99
N ASP A 155 22.97 -19.96 -11.17
CA ASP A 155 23.27 -19.16 -12.37
C ASP A 155 22.06 -18.30 -12.81
N VAL A 156 21.56 -17.49 -11.87
CA VAL A 156 20.31 -16.75 -12.02
C VAL A 156 20.49 -15.54 -12.95
N GLN A 157 19.66 -15.46 -14.00
CA GLN A 157 19.70 -14.34 -14.96
C GLN A 157 18.61 -13.29 -14.73
N LEU A 158 17.50 -13.69 -14.08
CA LEU A 158 16.36 -12.83 -13.78
C LEU A 158 15.79 -13.20 -12.41
N ILE A 159 15.51 -12.18 -11.60
CA ILE A 159 14.75 -12.31 -10.36
C ILE A 159 13.34 -11.77 -10.60
N VAL A 160 12.33 -12.60 -10.35
CA VAL A 160 10.91 -12.23 -10.43
C VAL A 160 10.37 -12.06 -9.00
N ARG A 161 9.92 -10.85 -8.65
CA ARG A 161 9.33 -10.54 -7.33
C ARG A 161 7.82 -10.56 -7.41
N ASP A 162 7.18 -11.49 -6.72
CA ASP A 162 5.72 -11.56 -6.58
C ASP A 162 5.23 -10.77 -5.37
N GLU A 163 4.07 -10.11 -5.53
CA GLU A 163 3.42 -9.30 -4.49
C GLU A 163 4.37 -8.25 -3.88
N ASP A 164 4.80 -7.34 -4.75
CA ASP A 164 5.78 -6.25 -4.56
C ASP A 164 5.54 -5.35 -3.33
N GLN A 165 4.39 -5.40 -2.69
CA GLN A 165 4.00 -4.57 -1.53
C GLN A 165 4.35 -5.16 -0.15
N TYR A 166 4.92 -6.36 -0.09
CA TYR A 166 5.34 -7.01 1.16
C TYR A 166 6.88 -7.04 1.20
N GLY A 167 7.46 -6.41 2.22
CA GLY A 167 8.92 -6.23 2.34
C GLY A 167 9.73 -7.51 2.58
N SER A 168 11.05 -7.37 2.63
CA SER A 168 12.05 -8.45 2.79
C SER A 168 12.12 -9.07 4.20
N GLY A 169 11.40 -8.54 5.19
CA GLY A 169 11.46 -9.02 6.57
C GLY A 169 11.21 -7.88 7.58
N VAL A 170 11.48 -8.14 8.86
CA VAL A 170 11.38 -7.14 9.95
C VAL A 170 12.67 -6.29 10.04
N GLU A 171 13.76 -6.71 9.41
CA GLU A 171 15.11 -6.18 9.67
C GLU A 171 15.84 -5.56 8.47
N SER A 172 15.27 -5.57 7.25
CA SER A 172 15.88 -4.88 6.10
C SER A 172 14.84 -4.50 5.04
N SER A 173 15.08 -3.37 4.37
CA SER A 173 14.29 -2.90 3.23
C SER A 173 14.74 -3.55 1.92
N PHE A 174 13.84 -3.64 0.93
CA PHE A 174 14.18 -4.27 -0.37
C PHE A 174 15.24 -3.46 -1.13
N GLU A 175 15.24 -2.13 -0.99
CA GLU A 175 16.27 -1.25 -1.57
C GLU A 175 17.67 -1.65 -1.10
N LEU A 176 17.84 -1.77 0.21
CA LEU A 176 19.13 -2.14 0.80
C LEU A 176 19.55 -3.55 0.36
N ALA A 177 18.64 -4.51 0.48
CA ALA A 177 18.97 -5.91 0.26
C ALA A 177 19.24 -6.25 -1.21
N PHE A 178 18.49 -5.61 -2.13
CA PHE A 178 18.59 -5.89 -3.56
C PHE A 178 19.46 -4.87 -4.30
N PHE A 179 19.15 -3.58 -4.23
CA PHE A 179 19.84 -2.56 -5.02
C PHE A 179 21.23 -2.25 -4.44
N ALA A 180 21.31 -1.98 -3.13
CA ALA A 180 22.57 -1.58 -2.50
C ALA A 180 23.55 -2.76 -2.28
N GLU A 181 23.05 -3.95 -1.95
CA GLU A 181 23.91 -5.13 -1.70
C GLU A 181 24.04 -6.05 -2.92
N LEU A 182 22.93 -6.65 -3.39
CA LEU A 182 22.99 -7.67 -4.44
C LEU A 182 23.49 -7.11 -5.78
N ARG A 183 22.83 -6.07 -6.29
CA ARG A 183 23.12 -5.49 -7.61
C ARG A 183 24.44 -4.73 -7.65
N CYS A 184 24.90 -4.19 -6.52
CA CYS A 184 26.26 -3.62 -6.45
C CYS A 184 27.35 -4.64 -6.80
N ARG A 185 27.15 -5.95 -6.54
CA ARG A 185 28.11 -7.00 -6.88
C ARG A 185 27.77 -7.77 -8.15
N ILE A 186 26.51 -7.74 -8.57
CA ILE A 186 26.02 -8.38 -9.80
C ILE A 186 25.25 -7.33 -10.62
N PRO A 187 25.93 -6.39 -11.30
CA PRO A 187 25.28 -5.22 -11.91
C PRO A 187 24.25 -5.55 -12.98
N ASP A 188 24.43 -6.68 -13.66
CA ASP A 188 23.61 -7.07 -14.82
C ASP A 188 22.35 -7.89 -14.44
N ILE A 189 22.18 -8.25 -13.16
CA ILE A 189 21.02 -9.03 -12.71
C ILE A 189 19.75 -8.24 -12.97
N LYS A 190 18.75 -8.85 -13.61
CA LYS A 190 17.46 -8.20 -13.92
C LYS A 190 16.43 -8.43 -12.81
N LEU A 191 15.52 -7.48 -12.64
CA LEU A 191 14.40 -7.54 -11.70
C LEU A 191 13.08 -7.35 -12.45
N LEU A 192 12.14 -8.26 -12.24
CA LEU A 192 10.75 -8.13 -12.69
C LEU A 192 9.81 -8.18 -11.48
N ALA A 193 9.23 -7.05 -11.11
CA ALA A 193 8.17 -6.98 -10.10
C ALA A 193 6.82 -7.33 -10.73
N VAL A 194 6.05 -8.23 -10.11
CA VAL A 194 4.79 -8.75 -10.63
C VAL A 194 3.71 -8.54 -9.58
N SER A 195 2.77 -7.64 -9.83
CA SER A 195 1.72 -7.37 -8.84
C SER A 195 0.48 -6.70 -9.46
N ALA A 196 -0.66 -6.86 -8.77
CA ALA A 196 -1.85 -6.03 -9.01
C ALA A 196 -1.78 -4.66 -8.29
N THR A 197 -0.79 -4.50 -7.41
CA THR A 197 -0.53 -3.33 -6.58
C THR A 197 0.99 -3.16 -6.37
N PRO A 198 1.77 -2.90 -7.44
CA PRO A 198 3.24 -2.77 -7.35
C PRO A 198 3.67 -1.41 -6.81
N TYR A 199 3.14 -1.01 -5.65
CA TYR A 199 3.38 0.33 -5.10
C TYR A 199 4.83 0.57 -4.72
N ASP A 200 5.62 -0.46 -4.47
CA ASP A 200 7.02 -0.34 -4.06
C ASP A 200 7.91 0.05 -5.24
N ILE A 201 7.86 -0.73 -6.33
CA ILE A 201 8.66 -0.44 -7.52
C ILE A 201 8.18 0.83 -8.23
N LEU A 202 6.88 1.15 -8.17
CA LEU A 202 6.36 2.41 -8.72
C LEU A 202 6.82 3.62 -7.90
N ASP A 203 6.88 3.51 -6.57
CA ASP A 203 7.44 4.59 -5.74
C ASP A 203 8.91 4.86 -6.08
N ALA A 204 9.70 3.81 -6.35
CA ALA A 204 11.09 3.96 -6.81
C ALA A 204 11.20 4.66 -8.18
N GLN A 205 10.25 4.40 -9.09
CA GLN A 205 10.18 5.11 -10.38
C GLN A 205 9.88 6.60 -10.18
N PHE A 206 8.86 6.93 -9.39
CA PHE A 206 8.40 8.32 -9.24
C PHE A 206 9.31 9.19 -8.36
N THR A 207 10.02 8.58 -7.42
CA THR A 207 11.07 9.27 -6.65
C THR A 207 12.37 9.45 -7.44
N GLY A 208 12.49 8.81 -8.61
CA GLY A 208 13.72 8.81 -9.41
C GLY A 208 14.85 7.98 -8.80
N ALA A 209 14.55 7.11 -7.84
CA ALA A 209 15.52 6.22 -7.21
C ALA A 209 16.03 5.16 -8.20
N THR A 210 15.16 4.68 -9.11
CA THR A 210 15.53 3.73 -10.14
C THR A 210 14.68 3.91 -11.40
N ASP A 211 15.24 3.61 -12.57
CA ASP A 211 14.49 3.59 -13.83
C ASP A 211 13.80 2.23 -14.00
N VAL A 212 12.49 2.24 -14.22
CA VAL A 212 11.59 1.09 -14.27
C VAL A 212 10.75 1.16 -15.53
N ASP A 213 10.85 0.12 -16.36
CA ASP A 213 9.92 -0.07 -17.46
C ASP A 213 8.61 -0.70 -16.95
N VAL A 214 7.48 -0.04 -17.20
CA VAL A 214 6.17 -0.48 -16.71
C VAL A 214 5.38 -1.15 -17.83
N ILE A 215 5.21 -2.46 -17.71
CA ILE A 215 4.43 -3.28 -18.64
C ILE A 215 3.02 -3.48 -18.08
N VAL A 216 2.02 -2.93 -18.77
CA VAL A 216 0.62 -3.10 -18.41
C VAL A 216 0.06 -4.41 -18.98
N GLY A 217 -0.48 -5.25 -18.10
CA GLY A 217 -1.10 -6.51 -18.47
C GLY A 217 -2.45 -6.34 -19.15
N VAL A 218 -2.67 -7.11 -20.21
CA VAL A 218 -3.93 -7.05 -20.96
C VAL A 218 -5.07 -7.69 -20.16
N ARG A 219 -6.18 -6.96 -20.08
CA ARG A 219 -7.44 -7.41 -19.48
C ARG A 219 -8.40 -7.90 -20.58
N PRO A 220 -8.68 -9.21 -20.66
CA PRO A 220 -9.63 -9.73 -21.63
C PRO A 220 -11.08 -9.39 -21.24
N PRO A 221 -12.02 -9.12 -22.18
CA PRO A 221 -13.45 -8.92 -21.89
C PRO A 221 -14.13 -9.96 -21.01
N GLU A 222 -13.64 -11.21 -20.98
CA GLU A 222 -14.18 -12.26 -20.12
C GLU A 222 -13.74 -12.14 -18.65
N TYR A 223 -12.73 -11.32 -18.36
CA TYR A 223 -12.31 -11.03 -17.01
C TYR A 223 -13.33 -10.12 -16.32
N TYR A 224 -13.73 -10.50 -15.11
CA TYR A 224 -14.62 -9.72 -14.28
C TYR A 224 -13.84 -9.19 -13.06
N GLY A 225 -13.62 -7.89 -13.00
CA GLY A 225 -12.83 -7.20 -11.99
C GLY A 225 -13.64 -6.22 -11.15
N ILE A 226 -12.93 -5.36 -10.42
CA ILE A 226 -13.56 -4.34 -9.56
C ILE A 226 -14.30 -3.30 -10.39
N SER A 227 -13.75 -2.88 -11.54
CA SER A 227 -14.43 -1.93 -12.44
C SER A 227 -15.81 -2.47 -12.84
N GLU A 228 -15.89 -3.71 -13.31
CA GLU A 228 -17.16 -4.32 -13.72
C GLU A 228 -18.12 -4.49 -12.52
N MET A 229 -17.60 -4.83 -11.33
CA MET A 229 -18.44 -4.93 -10.13
C MET A 229 -19.05 -3.58 -9.70
N LEU A 230 -18.30 -2.47 -9.90
CA LEU A 230 -18.80 -1.12 -9.65
C LEU A 230 -19.86 -0.73 -10.67
N GLU A 231 -19.64 -1.05 -11.96
CA GLU A 231 -20.57 -0.81 -13.06
C GLU A 231 -21.87 -1.60 -12.90
N ASP A 232 -21.79 -2.89 -12.55
CA ASP A 232 -22.94 -3.76 -12.29
C ASP A 232 -23.64 -3.44 -10.95
N ASN A 233 -23.10 -2.49 -10.18
CA ASN A 233 -23.62 -2.03 -8.90
C ASN A 233 -23.86 -3.18 -7.89
N VAL A 234 -22.97 -4.17 -7.89
CA VAL A 234 -22.99 -5.29 -6.91
C VAL A 234 -22.27 -4.94 -5.61
N ILE A 235 -21.59 -3.79 -5.55
CA ILE A 235 -20.87 -3.26 -4.39
C ILE A 235 -21.76 -2.29 -3.61
N GLU A 236 -22.05 -2.63 -2.36
CA GLU A 236 -22.65 -1.77 -1.36
C GLU A 236 -21.55 -1.21 -0.45
N ASP A 237 -21.61 0.10 -0.19
CA ASP A 237 -20.62 0.75 0.67
C ASP A 237 -20.77 0.33 2.14
N ILE A 238 -19.65 0.23 2.85
CA ILE A 238 -19.67 -0.10 4.28
C ILE A 238 -20.14 1.11 5.10
N PRO A 239 -20.97 0.92 6.14
CA PRO A 239 -21.25 1.98 7.09
C PRO A 239 -19.99 2.46 7.82
N GLU A 240 -20.00 3.73 8.26
CA GLU A 240 -18.90 4.27 9.07
C GLU A 240 -18.70 3.44 10.34
N GLY A 241 -17.45 3.04 10.61
CA GLY A 241 -17.10 2.24 11.79
C GLY A 241 -17.64 0.79 11.74
N PHE A 242 -18.15 0.32 10.59
CA PHE A 242 -18.78 -0.98 10.47
C PHE A 242 -17.90 -2.14 10.96
N ARG A 243 -18.56 -3.07 11.65
CA ARG A 243 -18.03 -4.36 12.07
C ARG A 243 -19.13 -5.41 11.95
N PRO A 244 -18.81 -6.68 11.59
CA PRO A 244 -19.85 -7.69 11.42
C PRO A 244 -20.65 -8.01 12.69
N ILE A 245 -20.02 -7.88 13.87
CA ILE A 245 -20.69 -7.84 15.19
C ILE A 245 -20.50 -6.48 15.89
N GLN A 246 -21.52 -6.04 16.60
CA GLN A 246 -21.52 -4.83 17.44
C GLN A 246 -21.40 -5.22 18.91
N ALA A 247 -20.58 -4.49 19.66
CA ALA A 247 -20.53 -4.60 21.11
C ALA A 247 -21.47 -3.57 21.73
N GLN A 248 -22.18 -3.96 22.78
CA GLN A 248 -22.95 -3.07 23.65
C GLN A 248 -22.50 -3.31 25.08
N ASP A 249 -22.10 -2.24 25.77
CA ASP A 249 -21.85 -2.29 27.21
C ASP A 249 -23.18 -2.30 27.95
N VAL A 250 -23.49 -3.40 28.63
CA VAL A 250 -24.65 -3.53 29.50
C VAL A 250 -24.15 -3.95 30.87
N ASP A 251 -24.36 -3.09 31.88
CA ASP A 251 -23.96 -3.33 33.27
C ASP A 251 -22.46 -3.69 33.47
N GLY A 252 -21.58 -3.20 32.58
CA GLY A 252 -20.14 -3.45 32.62
C GLY A 252 -19.68 -4.73 31.93
N GLU A 253 -20.58 -5.46 31.27
CA GLU A 253 -20.27 -6.59 30.39
C GLU A 253 -20.47 -6.20 28.92
N GLU A 254 -19.50 -6.51 28.06
CA GLU A 254 -19.64 -6.35 26.61
C GLU A 254 -20.52 -7.49 26.05
N ILE A 255 -21.73 -7.14 25.61
CA ILE A 255 -22.62 -8.07 24.91
C ILE A 255 -22.48 -7.86 23.41
N TYR A 256 -22.22 -8.94 22.68
CA TYR A 256 -22.10 -8.91 21.22
C TYR A 256 -23.42 -9.29 20.54
N ASN A 257 -23.81 -8.51 19.54
CA ASN A 257 -24.92 -8.80 18.64
C ASN A 257 -24.46 -8.75 17.17
N VAL A 258 -25.12 -9.53 16.30
CA VAL A 258 -24.84 -9.49 14.86
C VAL A 258 -25.31 -8.15 14.31
N HIS A 259 -24.46 -7.47 13.53
CA HIS A 259 -24.83 -6.20 12.92
C HIS A 259 -26.00 -6.41 11.93
N PRO A 260 -27.03 -5.53 11.88
CA PRO A 260 -28.19 -5.71 10.99
C PRO A 260 -27.83 -5.92 9.51
N LYS A 261 -26.83 -5.18 9.02
CA LYS A 261 -26.26 -5.40 7.68
C LYS A 261 -25.65 -6.79 7.46
N THR A 262 -24.99 -7.37 8.46
CA THR A 262 -24.51 -8.77 8.38
C THR A 262 -25.69 -9.73 8.28
N GLU A 263 -26.76 -9.51 9.05
CA GLU A 263 -27.98 -10.33 8.97
C GLU A 263 -28.65 -10.22 7.60
N GLU A 264 -28.72 -9.02 7.02
CA GLU A 264 -29.24 -8.79 5.67
C GLU A 264 -28.53 -9.69 4.64
N TYR A 265 -27.21 -9.75 4.71
CA TYR A 265 -26.38 -10.53 3.79
C TYR A 265 -26.54 -12.05 4.01
N VAL A 266 -26.60 -12.50 5.27
CA VAL A 266 -26.86 -13.92 5.58
C VAL A 266 -28.27 -14.31 5.14
N ASN A 267 -29.27 -13.43 5.29
CA ASN A 267 -30.61 -13.65 4.78
C ASN A 267 -30.64 -13.72 3.25
N TYR A 268 -29.85 -12.87 2.56
CA TYR A 268 -29.68 -12.96 1.11
C TYR A 268 -29.15 -14.32 0.67
N LEU A 269 -28.11 -14.87 1.33
CA LEU A 269 -27.67 -16.25 1.04
C LEU A 269 -28.79 -17.29 1.22
N ASN A 270 -29.66 -17.09 2.22
CA ASN A 270 -30.74 -18.02 2.51
C ASN A 270 -31.87 -18.01 1.47
N THR A 271 -31.91 -17.06 0.52
CA THR A 271 -32.86 -17.10 -0.61
C THR A 271 -32.41 -18.06 -1.71
N PHE A 272 -31.18 -18.56 -1.67
CA PHE A 272 -30.64 -19.51 -2.64
C PHE A 272 -30.74 -20.94 -2.13
N GLU A 273 -30.74 -21.91 -3.05
CA GLU A 273 -30.68 -23.34 -2.69
C GLU A 273 -29.30 -23.72 -2.14
N SER A 274 -28.24 -23.21 -2.77
CA SER A 274 -26.84 -23.42 -2.39
C SER A 274 -26.01 -22.18 -2.65
N GLY A 275 -24.91 -22.02 -1.92
CA GLY A 275 -23.99 -20.91 -2.14
C GLY A 275 -23.05 -20.64 -0.99
N LEU A 276 -22.12 -19.71 -1.24
CA LEU A 276 -21.09 -19.25 -0.33
C LEU A 276 -21.31 -17.79 0.05
N GLY A 277 -21.43 -17.52 1.34
CA GLY A 277 -21.26 -16.18 1.91
C GLY A 277 -19.92 -16.08 2.62
N ILE A 278 -19.16 -15.01 2.42
CA ILE A 278 -17.85 -14.82 3.07
C ILE A 278 -17.89 -13.57 3.94
N ILE A 279 -17.48 -13.69 5.21
CA ILE A 279 -17.40 -12.57 6.17
C ILE A 279 -16.01 -12.53 6.76
N ARG A 280 -15.33 -11.38 6.68
CA ARG A 280 -14.06 -11.19 7.40
C ARG A 280 -14.29 -10.56 8.77
N GLU A 281 -13.62 -11.10 9.78
CA GLU A 281 -13.49 -10.51 11.10
C GLU A 281 -12.05 -10.09 11.38
N SER A 282 -11.88 -9.16 12.33
CA SER A 282 -10.58 -8.55 12.61
C SER A 282 -9.66 -9.44 13.44
N ASN A 283 -10.22 -10.30 14.29
CA ASN A 283 -9.47 -11.21 15.14
C ASN A 283 -10.25 -12.50 15.45
N THR A 284 -9.54 -13.51 15.94
CA THR A 284 -10.09 -14.84 16.24
C THR A 284 -11.24 -14.78 17.25
N SER A 285 -11.10 -14.01 18.33
CA SER A 285 -12.13 -13.92 19.38
C SER A 285 -13.47 -13.44 18.86
N ARG A 286 -13.47 -12.37 18.06
CA ARG A 286 -14.68 -11.83 17.44
C ARG A 286 -15.27 -12.78 16.40
N ALA A 287 -14.41 -13.48 15.64
CA ALA A 287 -14.85 -14.46 14.66
C ALA A 287 -15.53 -15.68 15.31
N ILE A 288 -15.01 -16.16 16.44
CA ILE A 288 -15.64 -17.22 17.25
C ILE A 288 -17.01 -16.76 17.74
N GLU A 289 -17.11 -15.51 18.20
CA GLU A 289 -18.35 -14.95 18.71
C GLU A 289 -19.39 -14.78 17.59
N LEU A 290 -19.01 -14.22 16.44
CA LEU A 290 -19.85 -14.17 15.25
C LEU A 290 -20.34 -15.57 14.84
N ARG A 291 -19.45 -16.57 14.83
CA ARG A 291 -19.81 -17.96 14.51
C ARG A 291 -20.88 -18.49 15.49
N ARG A 292 -20.71 -18.23 16.78
CA ARG A 292 -21.66 -18.65 17.83
C ARG A 292 -23.04 -18.00 17.62
N LEU A 293 -23.07 -16.69 17.38
CA LEU A 293 -24.29 -15.93 17.15
C LEU A 293 -25.02 -16.40 15.88
N LEU A 294 -24.31 -16.56 14.77
CA LEU A 294 -24.89 -17.04 13.51
C LEU A 294 -25.41 -18.47 13.62
N LYS A 295 -24.67 -19.38 14.28
CA LYS A 295 -25.14 -20.76 14.52
C LYS A 295 -26.42 -20.79 15.37
N LYS A 296 -26.54 -19.88 16.35
CA LYS A 296 -27.74 -19.76 17.19
C LYS A 296 -28.93 -19.24 16.40
N GLN A 297 -28.74 -18.20 15.59
CA GLN A 297 -29.82 -17.50 14.88
C GLN A 297 -30.29 -18.21 13.59
N TYR A 298 -29.37 -18.83 12.85
CA TYR A 298 -29.63 -19.43 11.53
C TYR A 298 -29.59 -20.96 11.56
N LYS A 299 -29.82 -21.57 12.73
CA LYS A 299 -29.82 -23.01 12.92
C LYS A 299 -30.63 -23.72 11.82
N ASN A 300 -30.03 -24.72 11.18
CA ASN A 300 -30.59 -25.51 10.06
C ASN A 300 -30.85 -24.75 8.74
N LYS A 301 -30.62 -23.43 8.68
CA LYS A 301 -30.74 -22.66 7.42
C LYS A 301 -29.44 -22.69 6.62
N CYS A 302 -28.31 -22.44 7.28
CA CYS A 302 -26.99 -22.49 6.67
C CYS A 302 -25.96 -23.12 7.60
N THR A 303 -24.89 -23.66 7.02
CA THR A 303 -23.71 -24.13 7.75
C THR A 303 -22.77 -22.94 7.97
N THR A 304 -22.24 -22.76 9.18
CA THR A 304 -21.27 -21.69 9.49
C THR A 304 -19.93 -22.28 9.86
N ILE A 305 -18.88 -21.88 9.15
CA ILE A 305 -17.51 -22.37 9.29
C ILE A 305 -16.57 -21.20 9.55
N LEU A 306 -15.63 -21.36 10.47
CA LEU A 306 -14.54 -20.43 10.72
C LEU A 306 -13.21 -21.02 10.24
N ILE A 307 -12.51 -20.29 9.37
CA ILE A 307 -11.14 -20.63 8.94
C ILE A 307 -10.14 -19.54 9.33
N GLY A 308 -8.94 -19.95 9.66
CA GLY A 308 -7.84 -19.06 10.04
C GLY A 308 -6.59 -19.86 10.38
N SER A 309 -5.53 -19.16 10.80
CA SER A 309 -4.27 -19.76 11.25
C SER A 309 -4.29 -20.21 12.72
N ASP A 310 -5.29 -19.77 13.48
CA ASP A 310 -5.45 -20.09 14.90
C ASP A 310 -6.07 -21.48 15.08
N VAL A 311 -5.56 -22.26 16.03
CA VAL A 311 -6.08 -23.59 16.40
C VAL A 311 -7.53 -23.57 16.89
N ALA A 312 -8.05 -22.41 17.29
CA ALA A 312 -9.46 -22.24 17.67
C ALA A 312 -10.42 -22.19 16.46
N CYS A 313 -9.91 -22.11 15.23
CA CYS A 313 -10.69 -22.19 14.00
C CYS A 313 -11.20 -23.61 13.74
N ASP A 314 -12.28 -23.76 12.96
CA ASP A 314 -12.82 -25.08 12.61
C ASP A 314 -11.86 -25.86 11.70
N PHE A 315 -11.18 -25.16 10.79
CA PHE A 315 -10.21 -25.74 9.87
C PHE A 315 -9.04 -24.77 9.63
N SER A 316 -7.89 -25.33 9.22
CA SER A 316 -6.86 -24.57 8.53
C SER A 316 -7.40 -24.00 7.20
N ILE A 317 -6.72 -23.00 6.63
CA ILE A 317 -7.19 -22.30 5.42
C ILE A 317 -7.47 -23.26 4.27
N ASN A 318 -6.56 -24.21 3.99
CA ASN A 318 -6.71 -25.12 2.84
C ASN A 318 -7.69 -26.26 3.06
N GLU A 319 -7.68 -26.86 4.26
CA GLU A 319 -8.69 -27.86 4.63
C GLU A 319 -10.08 -27.24 4.56
N GLY A 320 -10.20 -26.00 5.05
CA GLY A 320 -11.41 -25.19 4.94
C GLY A 320 -11.87 -25.00 3.49
N ILE A 321 -10.99 -24.58 2.57
CA ILE A 321 -11.36 -24.40 1.14
C ILE A 321 -11.81 -25.72 0.49
N LYS A 322 -11.15 -26.85 0.82
CA LYS A 322 -11.54 -28.17 0.34
C LYS A 322 -12.91 -28.59 0.90
N GLU A 323 -13.15 -28.37 2.19
CA GLU A 323 -14.43 -28.67 2.84
C GLU A 323 -15.55 -27.81 2.26
N LEU A 324 -15.31 -26.51 2.04
CA LEU A 324 -16.26 -25.62 1.38
C LEU A 324 -16.67 -26.15 0.00
N SER A 325 -15.70 -26.62 -0.77
CA SER A 325 -15.95 -27.23 -2.08
C SER A 325 -16.85 -28.46 -1.98
N ASP A 326 -16.62 -29.33 -0.99
CA ASP A 326 -17.47 -30.50 -0.77
C ASP A 326 -18.89 -30.13 -0.37
N LEU A 327 -19.05 -29.26 0.64
CA LEU A 327 -20.35 -28.85 1.17
C LEU A 327 -21.21 -28.15 0.12
N ILE A 328 -20.61 -27.28 -0.70
CA ILE A 328 -21.35 -26.49 -1.67
C ILE A 328 -21.55 -27.26 -2.97
N LEU A 329 -20.47 -27.78 -3.58
CA LEU A 329 -20.54 -28.35 -4.92
C LEU A 329 -21.10 -29.78 -4.93
N LYS A 330 -20.81 -30.57 -3.89
CA LYS A 330 -21.29 -31.96 -3.82
C LYS A 330 -22.56 -32.10 -3.00
N ARG A 331 -22.66 -31.38 -1.87
CA ARG A 331 -23.81 -31.49 -0.95
C ARG A 331 -24.86 -30.40 -1.13
N GLY A 332 -24.63 -29.42 -2.00
CA GLY A 332 -25.61 -28.37 -2.32
C GLY A 332 -25.97 -27.49 -1.12
N GLN A 333 -25.07 -27.28 -0.17
CA GLN A 333 -25.36 -26.51 1.04
C GLN A 333 -25.18 -25.00 0.85
N ARG A 334 -25.88 -24.24 1.68
CA ARG A 334 -25.59 -22.84 1.97
C ARG A 334 -24.55 -22.76 3.07
N VAL A 335 -23.43 -22.12 2.80
CA VAL A 335 -22.33 -21.99 3.76
C VAL A 335 -21.97 -20.53 3.98
N VAL A 336 -21.91 -20.12 5.25
CA VAL A 336 -21.30 -18.86 5.69
C VAL A 336 -19.89 -19.16 6.19
N LEU A 337 -18.90 -18.68 5.45
CA LEU A 337 -17.50 -18.75 5.80
C LEU A 337 -17.09 -17.47 6.54
N ILE A 338 -16.61 -17.63 7.77
CA ILE A 338 -15.97 -16.56 8.53
C ILE A 338 -14.45 -16.73 8.40
N ILE A 339 -13.75 -15.66 8.07
CA ILE A 339 -12.30 -15.66 7.87
C ILE A 339 -11.61 -14.67 8.81
N VAL A 340 -10.46 -15.07 9.35
CA VAL A 340 -9.52 -14.20 10.07
C VAL A 340 -8.16 -14.32 9.43
N GLN A 341 -7.61 -13.22 8.92
CA GLN A 341 -6.32 -13.17 8.21
C GLN A 341 -6.16 -14.19 7.05
N ALA A 342 -7.23 -14.88 6.65
CA ALA A 342 -7.27 -15.81 5.52
C ALA A 342 -7.81 -15.12 4.26
N LEU A 343 -7.69 -15.80 3.12
CA LEU A 343 -8.06 -15.27 1.79
C LEU A 343 -7.42 -13.90 1.50
N THR A 344 -6.18 -13.70 1.96
CA THR A 344 -5.29 -12.62 1.55
C THR A 344 -4.71 -12.92 0.16
N ALA A 345 -3.81 -12.05 -0.34
CA ALA A 345 -3.09 -12.23 -1.60
C ALA A 345 -2.68 -13.70 -1.87
N GLY A 346 -2.82 -14.15 -3.13
CA GLY A 346 -2.38 -15.48 -3.57
C GLY A 346 -3.39 -16.65 -3.52
N LYS A 347 -4.52 -16.59 -2.80
CA LYS A 347 -5.52 -17.70 -2.78
C LYS A 347 -6.58 -17.54 -3.88
N ASP A 348 -6.83 -18.57 -4.68
CA ASP A 348 -7.94 -18.60 -5.65
C ASP A 348 -9.08 -19.50 -5.14
N LEU A 349 -10.33 -19.04 -5.29
CA LEU A 349 -11.54 -19.82 -4.99
C LEU A 349 -11.91 -20.76 -6.15
N GLY A 350 -11.33 -20.59 -7.33
CA GLY A 350 -11.59 -21.41 -8.50
C GLY A 350 -13.08 -21.48 -8.84
N ILE A 351 -13.60 -22.69 -9.04
CA ILE A 351 -15.00 -22.91 -9.40
C ILE A 351 -16.01 -22.47 -8.32
N LEU A 352 -15.57 -22.28 -7.07
CA LEU A 352 -16.46 -21.77 -6.01
C LEU A 352 -16.98 -20.36 -6.30
N LYS A 353 -16.28 -19.57 -7.13
CA LYS A 353 -16.72 -18.22 -7.54
C LYS A 353 -18.12 -18.24 -8.18
N GLU A 354 -18.46 -19.32 -8.88
CA GLU A 354 -19.80 -19.49 -9.49
C GLU A 354 -20.92 -19.63 -8.43
N LYS A 355 -20.55 -19.99 -7.20
CA LYS A 355 -21.46 -20.23 -6.09
C LYS A 355 -21.38 -19.15 -5.00
N VAL A 356 -20.53 -18.14 -5.15
CA VAL A 356 -20.50 -16.98 -4.26
C VAL A 356 -21.84 -16.22 -4.35
N ARG A 357 -22.41 -15.87 -3.19
CA ARG A 357 -23.64 -15.08 -3.07
C ARG A 357 -23.41 -13.79 -2.32
N PHE A 358 -22.51 -13.77 -1.34
CA PHE A 358 -22.09 -12.49 -0.79
C PHE A 358 -20.66 -12.47 -0.24
N GLY A 359 -20.10 -11.27 -0.13
CA GLY A 359 -18.87 -10.98 0.60
C GLY A 359 -19.03 -9.77 1.52
N ILE A 360 -18.37 -9.77 2.68
CA ILE A 360 -18.25 -8.63 3.59
C ILE A 360 -16.77 -8.40 3.90
N GLU A 361 -16.18 -7.36 3.31
CA GLU A 361 -14.78 -6.93 3.50
C GLU A 361 -14.73 -5.61 4.29
N PRO A 362 -14.54 -5.67 5.62
CA PRO A 362 -14.57 -4.49 6.47
C PRO A 362 -13.24 -3.72 6.48
N ARG A 363 -12.20 -4.17 5.75
CA ARG A 363 -10.92 -3.45 5.68
C ARG A 363 -11.03 -2.27 4.74
N ASP A 364 -10.96 -1.07 5.33
CA ASP A 364 -11.18 0.21 4.66
C ASP A 364 -10.02 1.20 4.83
N LYS A 365 -8.96 0.80 5.54
CA LYS A 365 -7.83 1.68 5.89
C LYS A 365 -6.65 1.60 4.93
N GLN A 366 -6.60 0.60 4.05
CA GLN A 366 -5.48 0.36 3.15
C GLN A 366 -5.97 -0.11 1.80
N LEU A 367 -5.56 0.58 0.72
CA LEU A 367 -6.05 0.35 -0.63
C LEU A 367 -5.85 -1.11 -1.09
N ALA A 368 -4.62 -1.63 -1.03
CA ALA A 368 -4.31 -3.00 -1.39
C ALA A 368 -5.11 -4.03 -0.58
N ASN A 369 -5.21 -3.84 0.74
CA ASN A 369 -5.86 -4.81 1.60
C ASN A 369 -7.39 -4.87 1.39
N GLY A 370 -8.02 -3.73 1.11
CA GLY A 370 -9.44 -3.66 0.76
C GLY A 370 -9.72 -4.25 -0.63
N ALA A 371 -8.89 -3.92 -1.62
CA ALA A 371 -9.04 -4.42 -2.99
C ALA A 371 -8.69 -5.91 -3.12
N GLN A 372 -7.55 -6.35 -2.59
CA GLN A 372 -7.06 -7.74 -2.71
C GLN A 372 -7.64 -8.71 -1.68
N GLY A 373 -8.49 -8.23 -0.78
CA GLY A 373 -9.22 -9.04 0.19
C GLY A 373 -10.28 -9.93 -0.44
N ILE A 374 -11.44 -10.03 0.20
CA ILE A 374 -12.58 -10.79 -0.34
C ILE A 374 -12.96 -10.28 -1.74
N THR A 375 -12.95 -8.96 -1.94
CA THR A 375 -13.20 -8.31 -3.23
C THR A 375 -12.34 -8.92 -4.33
N GLY A 376 -11.02 -8.94 -4.14
CA GLY A 376 -10.08 -9.51 -5.08
C GLY A 376 -10.29 -11.00 -5.33
N ARG A 377 -10.83 -11.76 -4.36
CA ARG A 377 -11.20 -13.18 -4.53
C ARG A 377 -12.40 -13.38 -5.44
N PHE A 378 -13.25 -12.36 -5.58
CA PHE A 378 -14.39 -12.38 -6.49
C PHE A 378 -13.99 -11.94 -7.90
N CYS A 379 -12.76 -11.47 -8.12
CA CYS A 379 -12.28 -11.17 -9.48
C CYS A 379 -11.88 -12.44 -10.24
N GLY A 380 -11.85 -12.35 -11.57
CA GLY A 380 -11.30 -13.37 -12.47
C GLY A 380 -12.31 -13.85 -13.51
N TYR A 381 -12.12 -15.09 -13.96
CA TYR A 381 -12.86 -15.68 -15.08
C TYR A 381 -14.03 -16.54 -14.59
N HIS A 382 -15.21 -15.93 -14.45
CA HIS A 382 -16.45 -16.63 -14.10
C HIS A 382 -17.69 -15.86 -14.58
N ALA A 383 -18.81 -16.55 -14.71
CA ALA A 383 -20.06 -15.97 -15.22
C ALA A 383 -20.99 -15.44 -14.11
N ASN A 384 -20.70 -15.73 -12.85
CA ASN A 384 -21.53 -15.25 -11.74
C ASN A 384 -21.60 -13.71 -11.67
N ARG A 385 -22.82 -13.18 -11.80
CA ARG A 385 -23.20 -11.77 -11.60
C ARG A 385 -24.26 -11.60 -10.52
N ASN A 386 -24.66 -12.69 -9.86
CA ASN A 386 -25.74 -12.69 -8.89
C ASN A 386 -25.17 -12.83 -7.46
N PHE A 387 -24.48 -11.79 -7.01
CA PHE A 387 -23.94 -11.70 -5.65
C PHE A 387 -23.99 -10.26 -5.14
N LYS A 388 -23.81 -10.09 -3.83
CA LYS A 388 -23.62 -8.79 -3.18
C LYS A 388 -22.25 -8.70 -2.53
N LEU A 389 -21.61 -7.55 -2.58
CA LEU A 389 -20.35 -7.29 -1.89
C LEU A 389 -20.49 -6.06 -1.01
N MET A 390 -20.25 -6.18 0.28
CA MET A 390 -20.14 -5.05 1.20
C MET A 390 -18.66 -4.72 1.40
N ALA A 391 -18.23 -3.58 0.91
CA ALA A 391 -16.83 -3.13 0.97
C ALA A 391 -16.76 -1.60 0.85
N SER A 392 -15.63 -0.99 1.19
CA SER A 392 -15.45 0.47 1.03
C SER A 392 -15.49 0.85 -0.45
N ARG A 393 -16.59 1.47 -0.89
CA ARG A 393 -16.82 1.84 -2.29
C ARG A 393 -15.80 2.88 -2.74
N GLY A 394 -15.57 3.92 -1.95
CA GLY A 394 -14.56 4.95 -2.26
C GLY A 394 -13.18 4.34 -2.45
N LEU A 395 -12.76 3.40 -1.58
CA LEU A 395 -11.48 2.70 -1.74
C LEU A 395 -11.43 1.89 -3.05
N LEU A 396 -12.50 1.16 -3.38
CA LEU A 396 -12.55 0.34 -4.59
C LEU A 396 -12.61 1.16 -5.88
N GLU A 397 -13.27 2.32 -5.86
CA GLU A 397 -13.27 3.28 -6.98
C GLU A 397 -11.86 3.80 -7.26
N HIS A 398 -11.09 4.16 -6.23
CA HIS A 398 -9.70 4.59 -6.39
C HIS A 398 -8.79 3.45 -6.87
N TYR A 399 -9.03 2.21 -6.42
CA TYR A 399 -8.31 1.06 -6.94
C TYR A 399 -8.64 0.82 -8.43
N ALA A 400 -9.90 0.95 -8.83
CA ALA A 400 -10.30 0.79 -10.21
C ALA A 400 -9.67 1.85 -11.13
N GLN A 401 -9.52 3.09 -10.66
CA GLN A 401 -8.78 4.13 -11.38
C GLN A 401 -7.30 3.74 -11.56
N PHE A 402 -6.63 3.29 -10.48
CA PHE A 402 -5.25 2.82 -10.55
C PHE A 402 -5.07 1.59 -11.47
N GLU A 403 -6.02 0.67 -11.48
CA GLU A 403 -5.97 -0.51 -12.36
C GLU A 403 -6.09 -0.12 -13.85
N GLN A 404 -6.80 0.97 -14.15
CA GLN A 404 -6.95 1.48 -15.52
C GLN A 404 -5.77 2.35 -15.95
N ASP A 405 -5.21 3.11 -15.02
CA ASP A 405 -4.07 4.00 -15.24
C ASP A 405 -3.15 3.98 -14.01
N TRP A 406 -1.99 3.35 -14.15
CA TRP A 406 -1.02 3.26 -13.07
C TRP A 406 -0.34 4.60 -12.79
N GLU A 407 -0.31 5.53 -13.75
CA GLU A 407 0.32 6.86 -13.60
C GLU A 407 -0.43 7.72 -12.58
N ILE A 408 -1.71 7.43 -12.31
CA ILE A 408 -2.50 8.11 -11.28
C ILE A 408 -1.88 7.98 -9.87
N PHE A 409 -0.97 7.01 -9.67
CA PHE A 409 -0.19 6.93 -8.45
C PHE A 409 0.57 8.23 -8.16
N ALA A 410 1.02 8.95 -9.19
CA ALA A 410 1.72 10.24 -9.08
C ALA A 410 0.80 11.44 -8.80
N ASP A 411 -0.52 11.29 -8.96
CA ASP A 411 -1.50 12.35 -8.81
C ASP A 411 -1.75 12.70 -7.33
N ASP A 412 -1.46 13.96 -6.97
CA ASP A 412 -1.71 14.51 -5.64
C ASP A 412 -3.19 14.51 -5.25
N GLU A 413 -4.09 14.81 -6.19
CA GLU A 413 -5.53 14.84 -5.94
C GLU A 413 -6.04 13.44 -5.61
N TRP A 414 -5.59 12.43 -6.36
CA TRP A 414 -5.92 11.04 -6.09
C TRP A 414 -5.45 10.59 -4.70
N ARG A 415 -4.19 10.90 -4.33
CA ARG A 415 -3.64 10.61 -2.99
C ARG A 415 -4.41 11.35 -1.88
N ASN A 416 -4.72 12.62 -2.10
CA ASN A 416 -5.46 13.44 -1.15
C ASN A 416 -6.88 12.91 -0.94
N ASN A 417 -7.56 12.48 -1.99
CA ASN A 417 -8.91 11.91 -1.92
C ASN A 417 -8.94 10.59 -1.15
N LEU A 418 -7.93 9.72 -1.32
CA LEU A 418 -7.76 8.52 -0.49
C LEU A 418 -7.64 8.87 0.99
N LEU A 419 -6.74 9.80 1.33
CA LEU A 419 -6.53 10.21 2.73
C LEU A 419 -7.81 10.80 3.35
N ASN A 420 -8.52 11.63 2.58
CA ASN A 420 -9.79 12.24 2.99
C ASN A 420 -10.91 11.21 3.17
N ASN A 421 -10.86 10.08 2.44
CA ASN A 421 -11.74 8.92 2.63
C ASN A 421 -11.30 8.00 3.80
N ASN A 422 -10.46 8.50 4.72
CA ASN A 422 -9.91 7.75 5.85
C ASN A 422 -9.06 6.52 5.48
N VAL A 423 -8.54 6.46 4.24
CA VAL A 423 -7.54 5.47 3.82
C VAL A 423 -6.17 5.96 4.29
N LYS A 424 -5.53 5.20 5.17
CA LYS A 424 -4.27 5.57 5.84
C LYS A 424 -3.02 5.24 5.01
N GLY A 425 -3.16 4.46 3.95
CA GLY A 425 -2.03 4.06 3.10
C GLY A 425 -2.46 3.20 1.92
N LEU A 426 -1.52 2.98 1.02
CA LEU A 426 -1.69 2.11 -0.14
C LEU A 426 -1.54 0.63 0.27
N SER A 427 -0.60 0.34 1.17
CA SER A 427 -0.33 -1.01 1.68
C SER A 427 -0.06 -0.97 3.19
N THR A 428 0.37 -2.10 3.76
CA THR A 428 0.85 -2.15 5.15
C THR A 428 2.12 -1.33 5.35
N HIS A 429 2.96 -1.26 4.32
CA HIS A 429 4.29 -0.65 4.38
C HIS A 429 4.35 0.72 3.72
N THR A 430 3.38 1.04 2.86
CA THR A 430 3.27 2.28 2.10
C THR A 430 2.15 3.15 2.68
N LYS A 431 2.50 4.17 3.47
CA LYS A 431 1.56 5.02 4.22
C LYS A 431 1.48 6.41 3.64
N PHE A 432 0.32 7.05 3.80
CA PHE A 432 0.17 8.46 3.48
C PHE A 432 0.64 9.33 4.65
N VAL A 433 1.46 10.33 4.36
CA VAL A 433 1.91 11.34 5.31
C VAL A 433 1.45 12.70 4.81
N LYS A 434 0.65 13.37 5.61
CA LYS A 434 0.20 14.74 5.31
C LYS A 434 1.36 15.70 5.59
N THR A 435 2.05 16.12 4.53
CA THR A 435 3.17 17.08 4.61
C THR A 435 2.68 18.51 4.71
N GLN A 436 1.52 18.80 4.10
CA GLN A 436 0.91 20.12 4.13
C GLN A 436 -0.60 20.04 4.39
N VAL A 437 -1.07 20.86 5.34
CA VAL A 437 -2.50 21.05 5.58
C VAL A 437 -3.01 22.11 4.63
N GLU A 438 -4.14 21.84 3.97
CA GLU A 438 -4.83 22.86 3.18
C GLU A 438 -5.18 24.08 4.05
N GLY A 439 -4.89 25.26 3.52
CA GLY A 439 -5.35 26.50 4.08
C GLY A 439 -4.35 27.63 3.94
N SER A 440 -4.56 28.65 4.76
CA SER A 440 -3.66 29.79 4.75
C SER A 440 -2.34 29.48 5.45
N PHE A 441 -1.26 29.77 4.75
CA PHE A 441 0.12 29.69 5.22
C PHE A 441 0.76 31.07 5.17
N ILE A 442 1.60 31.39 6.17
CA ILE A 442 2.42 32.61 6.16
C ILE A 442 3.89 32.16 6.26
N PRO A 443 4.68 32.27 5.19
CA PRO A 443 6.07 31.81 5.19
C PRO A 443 6.93 32.61 6.17
N VAL A 444 7.97 31.96 6.70
CA VAL A 444 9.03 32.63 7.44
C VAL A 444 10.16 32.96 6.46
N GLU A 445 10.47 34.25 6.30
CA GLU A 445 11.51 34.70 5.38
C GLU A 445 12.89 34.75 6.03
N GLN A 446 12.94 35.11 7.31
CA GLN A 446 14.19 35.31 8.04
C GLN A 446 14.01 35.00 9.52
N ILE A 447 15.04 34.41 10.13
CA ILE A 447 15.10 34.13 11.56
C ILE A 447 16.44 34.63 12.10
N GLU A 448 16.40 35.37 13.21
CA GLU A 448 17.58 35.80 13.94
C GLU A 448 17.42 35.51 15.42
N THR A 449 18.51 35.22 16.12
CA THR A 449 18.50 34.96 17.57
C THR A 449 19.56 35.80 18.24
N TRP A 450 19.18 36.47 19.31
CA TRP A 450 20.00 37.44 20.02
C TRP A 450 19.93 37.17 21.52
N THR A 451 21.07 37.03 22.19
CA THR A 451 21.12 36.89 23.66
C THR A 451 20.79 38.22 24.32
N TYR A 452 20.32 38.19 25.58
CA TYR A 452 20.03 39.43 26.31
C TYR A 452 21.23 40.40 26.36
N GLU A 453 22.45 39.89 26.57
CA GLU A 453 23.67 40.70 26.56
C GLU A 453 23.92 41.38 25.20
N GLN A 454 23.68 40.67 24.10
CA GLN A 454 23.84 41.25 22.76
C GLN A 454 22.78 42.32 22.48
N LEU A 455 21.58 42.17 23.04
CA LEU A 455 20.53 43.18 22.92
C LEU A 455 20.92 44.50 23.59
N LEU A 456 21.83 44.51 24.57
CA LEU A 456 22.29 45.76 25.20
C LEU A 456 23.33 46.53 24.35
N SER A 457 23.79 45.94 23.25
CA SER A 457 24.78 46.55 22.36
C SER A 457 24.17 47.42 21.26
N GLU A 458 24.96 48.31 20.66
CA GLU A 458 24.55 49.09 19.47
C GLU A 458 24.11 48.18 18.32
N LYS A 459 24.80 47.06 18.09
CA LYS A 459 24.42 46.07 17.08
C LYS A 459 23.06 45.42 17.36
N GLY A 460 22.76 45.15 18.63
CA GLY A 460 21.45 44.65 19.05
C GLY A 460 20.34 45.67 18.78
N ARG A 461 20.61 46.96 19.03
CA ARG A 461 19.69 48.06 18.68
C ARG A 461 19.49 48.17 17.17
N GLU A 462 20.54 48.05 16.36
CA GLU A 462 20.46 48.09 14.89
C GLU A 462 19.63 46.94 14.32
N ALA A 463 19.82 45.71 14.84
CA ALA A 463 19.03 44.54 14.45
C ALA A 463 17.53 44.70 14.76
N LEU A 464 17.20 45.51 15.77
CA LEU A 464 15.83 45.88 16.15
C LEU A 464 15.40 47.25 15.59
N SER A 465 15.98 47.70 14.48
CA SER A 465 15.62 48.98 13.83
C SER A 465 14.16 49.03 13.35
N PHE A 466 13.49 47.88 13.21
CA PHE A 466 12.08 47.78 12.85
C PHE A 466 11.10 48.10 13.98
N ILE A 467 11.58 48.34 15.21
CA ILE A 467 10.79 48.83 16.34
C ILE A 467 11.26 50.21 16.80
N ASP A 468 10.34 51.02 17.33
CA ASP A 468 10.66 52.33 17.87
C ASP A 468 11.41 52.23 19.22
N ASN A 469 11.95 53.36 19.69
CA ASN A 469 12.74 53.39 20.92
C ASN A 469 11.90 53.02 22.15
N ASP A 470 10.62 53.39 22.18
CA ASP A 470 9.73 53.08 23.32
C ASP A 470 9.43 51.57 23.39
N ALA A 471 9.22 50.92 22.24
CA ALA A 471 9.06 49.48 22.12
C ALA A 471 10.35 48.73 22.45
N TYR A 472 11.50 49.28 22.07
CA TYR A 472 12.82 48.72 22.40
C TYR A 472 13.09 48.76 23.91
N HIS A 473 12.88 49.89 24.58
CA HIS A 473 13.03 49.96 26.03
C HIS A 473 12.07 49.00 26.75
N ARG A 474 10.82 48.92 26.29
CA ARG A 474 9.84 47.97 26.85
C ARG A 474 10.24 46.50 26.65
N LEU A 475 10.90 46.18 25.53
CA LEU A 475 11.42 44.84 25.30
C LEU A 475 12.48 44.47 26.35
N LEU A 476 13.38 45.40 26.67
CA LEU A 476 14.40 45.21 27.70
C LEU A 476 13.77 45.06 29.09
N ASP A 477 12.74 45.85 29.41
CA ASP A 477 12.03 45.75 30.69
C ASP A 477 11.44 44.36 30.96
N TYR A 478 11.14 43.58 29.90
CA TYR A 478 10.64 42.22 30.08
C TYR A 478 11.64 41.25 30.68
N PHE A 479 12.94 41.56 30.60
CA PHE A 479 14.03 40.78 31.21
C PHE A 479 14.30 41.17 32.66
N GLU A 480 13.60 42.17 33.20
CA GLU A 480 13.75 42.56 34.60
C GLU A 480 12.97 41.65 35.55
N SER A 481 13.54 41.40 36.72
CA SER A 481 12.96 40.53 37.75
C SER A 481 11.58 40.99 38.24
N THR A 482 11.33 42.29 38.18
CA THR A 482 10.05 42.91 38.49
C THR A 482 8.97 42.55 37.47
N PHE A 483 9.34 42.16 36.25
CA PHE A 483 8.42 41.73 35.21
C PHE A 483 8.21 40.21 35.22
N TYR A 484 9.28 39.41 35.12
CA TYR A 484 9.15 37.97 34.92
C TYR A 484 8.72 37.19 36.18
N ASN A 485 8.82 37.79 37.38
CA ASN A 485 8.30 37.18 38.60
C ASN A 485 6.82 37.49 38.88
N VAL A 486 6.19 38.35 38.07
CA VAL A 486 4.78 38.73 38.22
C VAL A 486 3.94 38.02 37.16
N SER A 487 2.77 37.50 37.54
CA SER A 487 1.86 36.85 36.59
C SER A 487 1.20 37.88 35.68
N THR A 488 1.75 38.05 34.48
CA THR A 488 1.24 38.99 33.47
C THR A 488 0.67 38.23 32.27
N LYS A 489 -0.67 38.08 32.23
CA LYS A 489 -1.35 37.55 31.03
C LYS A 489 -1.71 38.68 30.06
N GLY A 490 -1.39 38.50 28.78
CA GLY A 490 -1.92 39.34 27.70
C GLY A 490 -1.22 40.70 27.49
N VAL A 491 0.08 40.78 27.78
CA VAL A 491 0.89 41.99 27.58
C VAL A 491 0.88 42.42 26.10
N ARG A 492 0.53 43.68 25.84
CA ARG A 492 0.55 44.27 24.50
C ARG A 492 1.89 44.95 24.23
N PHE A 493 2.55 44.56 23.13
CA PHE A 493 3.80 45.20 22.71
C PHE A 493 3.62 46.60 22.10
N ASN A 494 2.40 46.94 21.64
CA ASN A 494 2.03 48.24 21.07
C ASN A 494 2.97 48.76 19.96
N GLN A 495 3.54 47.87 19.16
CA GLN A 495 4.29 48.23 17.95
C GLN A 495 3.50 47.75 16.73
N LYS A 496 3.25 48.65 15.77
CA LYS A 496 2.52 48.29 14.54
C LYS A 496 3.33 47.27 13.74
N GLY A 497 2.66 46.22 13.26
CA GLY A 497 3.29 45.17 12.44
C GLY A 497 4.12 44.17 13.23
N VAL A 498 4.20 44.28 14.56
CA VAL A 498 4.99 43.37 15.40
C VAL A 498 4.10 42.66 16.42
N THR A 499 4.33 41.35 16.59
CA THR A 499 3.69 40.53 17.61
C THR A 499 4.73 39.85 18.48
N VAL A 500 4.42 39.61 19.75
CA VAL A 500 5.38 39.04 20.70
C VAL A 500 4.77 37.91 21.51
N ARG A 501 5.61 36.97 21.93
CA ARG A 501 5.29 35.97 22.96
C ARG A 501 6.41 35.96 23.98
N ILE A 502 6.05 36.09 25.24
CA ILE A 502 7.00 36.21 26.35
C ILE A 502 6.88 34.98 27.24
N ALA A 503 7.99 34.33 27.54
CA ALA A 503 8.02 33.05 28.25
C ALA A 503 7.37 33.15 29.63
N SER A 504 7.61 34.23 30.38
CA SER A 504 6.98 34.47 31.68
C SER A 504 5.47 34.66 31.64
N GLY A 505 4.88 34.91 30.47
CA GLY A 505 3.43 35.03 30.28
C GLY A 505 2.68 33.70 30.21
N TYR A 506 3.39 32.56 30.22
CA TYR A 506 2.81 31.22 30.09
C TYR A 506 3.11 30.35 31.31
N ASN A 507 2.25 29.36 31.57
CA ASN A 507 2.60 28.26 32.47
C ASN A 507 3.57 27.28 31.77
N GLN A 508 4.33 26.51 32.55
CA GLN A 508 5.34 25.58 32.02
C GLN A 508 4.77 24.54 31.04
N ALA A 509 3.62 23.92 31.35
CA ALA A 509 3.03 22.86 30.52
C ALA A 509 2.57 23.33 29.11
N SER A 510 2.28 24.62 28.96
CA SER A 510 1.76 25.21 27.73
C SER A 510 2.59 26.38 27.20
N ASN A 511 3.86 26.49 27.61
CA ASN A 511 4.73 27.59 27.22
C ASN A 511 4.96 27.62 25.70
N ARG A 512 4.29 28.58 25.04
CA ARG A 512 4.31 28.66 23.58
C ARG A 512 5.59 29.30 23.04
N VAL A 513 6.39 29.98 23.87
CA VAL A 513 7.73 30.41 23.46
C VAL A 513 8.60 29.18 23.27
N TYR A 514 8.61 28.29 24.25
CA TYR A 514 9.48 27.11 24.25
C TYR A 514 9.05 26.09 23.20
N LYS A 515 7.74 25.83 23.07
CA LYS A 515 7.21 24.91 22.05
C LYS A 515 7.50 25.34 20.61
N ASN A 516 7.68 26.64 20.36
CA ASN A 516 7.94 27.15 19.01
C ASN A 516 9.37 27.68 18.85
N TRP A 517 10.25 27.44 19.82
CA TRP A 517 11.61 27.98 19.77
C TRP A 517 12.37 27.38 18.59
N GLU A 518 12.21 26.09 18.31
CA GLU A 518 12.85 25.37 17.19
C GLU A 518 12.19 25.61 15.82
N CYS A 519 11.44 26.70 15.65
CA CYS A 519 10.92 27.06 14.33
C CYS A 519 12.05 27.39 13.33
N ASN A 520 11.79 27.11 12.06
CA ASN A 520 12.70 27.30 10.93
C ASN A 520 11.99 27.97 9.73
N LEU A 521 12.69 28.14 8.60
CA LEU A 521 12.14 28.80 7.41
C LEU A 521 10.94 28.05 6.78
N ALA A 522 10.82 26.74 6.99
CA ALA A 522 9.68 25.95 6.54
C ALA A 522 8.45 26.06 7.46
N SER A 523 8.58 26.72 8.61
CA SER A 523 7.49 26.86 9.58
C SER A 523 6.44 27.89 9.12
N ASP A 524 5.19 27.67 9.55
CA ASP A 524 4.10 28.64 9.35
C ASP A 524 4.14 29.72 10.44
N PHE A 525 4.51 30.95 10.07
CA PHE A 525 4.50 32.11 10.98
C PHE A 525 3.14 32.27 11.68
N GLY A 526 2.06 31.98 10.97
CA GLY A 526 0.70 32.08 11.50
C GLY A 526 0.37 31.04 12.59
N ASN A 527 1.01 29.87 12.56
CA ASN A 527 0.90 28.86 13.63
C ASN A 527 1.76 29.23 14.85
N ILE A 528 2.94 29.82 14.60
CA ILE A 528 3.83 30.31 15.66
C ILE A 528 3.16 31.46 16.40
N PHE A 529 2.53 32.41 15.71
CA PHE A 529 1.86 33.57 16.30
C PHE A 529 0.34 33.54 16.06
N PHE A 530 -0.14 34.17 14.99
CA PHE A 530 -1.57 34.30 14.68
C PHE A 530 -1.81 34.36 13.16
N LYS A 531 -2.81 33.62 12.66
CA LYS A 531 -3.21 33.65 11.23
C LYS A 531 -4.15 34.79 10.83
N LYS A 532 -4.88 35.38 11.79
CA LYS A 532 -5.95 36.36 11.52
C LYS A 532 -5.42 37.75 11.14
N ILE A 533 -4.28 38.14 11.69
CA ILE A 533 -3.66 39.45 11.48
C ILE A 533 -2.28 39.19 10.91
N GLN A 534 -1.96 39.83 9.78
CA GLN A 534 -0.63 39.74 9.18
C GLN A 534 0.31 40.70 9.90
N TYR A 535 1.22 40.15 10.71
CA TYR A 535 2.32 40.89 11.34
C TYR A 535 3.56 40.68 10.50
N GLN A 536 4.34 41.73 10.27
CA GLN A 536 5.61 41.67 9.55
C GLN A 536 6.70 40.97 10.36
N TYR A 537 6.68 41.16 11.69
CA TYR A 537 7.64 40.54 12.61
C TYR A 537 6.96 39.88 13.80
N GLY A 538 7.53 38.76 14.23
CA GLY A 538 7.18 38.04 15.44
C GLY A 538 8.42 37.89 16.32
N ILE A 539 8.28 38.16 17.62
CA ILE A 539 9.39 38.01 18.59
C ILE A 539 9.01 36.98 19.65
N LEU A 540 9.79 35.90 19.72
CA LEU A 540 9.77 34.96 20.84
C LEU A 540 10.78 35.43 21.88
N ILE A 541 10.34 35.64 23.12
CA ILE A 541 11.13 36.26 24.18
C ILE A 541 11.29 35.24 25.31
N SER A 542 12.50 34.71 25.49
CA SER A 542 12.88 33.87 26.63
C SER A 542 13.51 34.76 27.71
N ASN A 543 12.68 35.23 28.64
CA ASN A 543 13.05 36.28 29.59
C ASN A 543 13.38 35.80 31.01
N TYR A 544 13.36 34.49 31.27
CA TYR A 544 13.89 33.94 32.52
C TYR A 544 15.41 33.81 32.41
N PRO A 545 16.18 34.09 33.48
CA PRO A 545 17.61 33.81 33.54
C PRO A 545 17.95 32.35 33.17
N CYS A 546 19.15 32.08 32.65
CA CYS A 546 19.55 30.74 32.20
C CYS A 546 19.61 29.72 33.34
N ASP A 547 19.87 30.16 34.57
CA ASP A 547 19.92 29.36 35.79
C ASP A 547 18.55 29.21 36.48
N ASP A 548 17.52 29.88 35.97
CA ASP A 548 16.16 29.76 36.49
C ASP A 548 15.55 28.42 36.08
N VAL A 549 15.03 27.66 37.06
CA VAL A 549 14.39 26.35 36.84
C VAL A 549 13.18 26.41 35.88
N ARG A 550 12.61 27.59 35.66
CA ARG A 550 11.52 27.81 34.71
C ARG A 550 12.02 27.94 33.28
N ASN A 551 13.30 28.23 33.07
CA ASN A 551 13.94 28.31 31.76
C ASN A 551 14.37 26.93 31.26
N THR A 552 13.46 26.20 30.62
CA THR A 552 13.79 24.89 30.05
C THR A 552 14.59 24.97 28.75
N LEU A 553 14.74 26.16 28.15
CA LEU A 553 15.55 26.33 26.94
C LEU A 553 17.05 26.47 27.26
N GLY A 554 17.41 26.84 28.50
CA GLY A 554 18.80 27.21 28.84
C GLY A 554 19.29 28.44 28.08
N PHE A 555 18.38 29.26 27.54
CA PHE A 555 18.68 30.43 26.72
C PHE A 555 17.89 31.64 27.23
N THR A 556 18.57 32.78 27.39
CA THR A 556 17.97 34.07 27.76
C THR A 556 18.20 35.09 26.64
N GLY A 557 17.13 35.55 26.02
CA GLY A 557 17.18 36.46 24.87
C GLY A 557 15.94 36.41 24.01
N ILE A 558 16.07 36.79 22.74
CA ILE A 558 14.97 36.80 21.77
C ILE A 558 15.29 36.01 20.51
N LYS A 559 14.24 35.49 19.88
CA LYS A 559 14.24 35.01 18.49
C LYS A 559 13.28 35.86 17.67
N ILE A 560 13.82 36.55 16.67
CA ILE A 560 13.10 37.42 15.74
C ILE A 560 12.76 36.61 14.49
N ILE A 561 11.52 36.71 14.05
CA ILE A 561 10.98 35.95 12.92
C ILE A 561 10.31 36.95 11.99
N GLN A 562 10.79 37.06 10.75
CA GLN A 562 10.16 37.88 9.72
C GLN A 562 9.15 37.04 8.92
N SER A 563 7.93 37.54 8.79
CA SER A 563 6.89 36.90 7.99
C SER A 563 6.98 37.34 6.53
N GLY A 564 6.67 36.43 5.60
CA GLY A 564 6.41 36.78 4.22
C GLY A 564 4.94 37.01 3.90
N LYS A 565 4.62 36.95 2.60
CA LYS A 565 3.26 37.18 2.10
C LYS A 565 2.38 35.96 2.38
N LYS A 566 1.22 36.21 3.02
CA LYS A 566 0.18 35.20 3.22
C LYS A 566 -0.22 34.58 1.88
N GLU A 567 -0.19 33.26 1.82
CA GLU A 567 -0.57 32.49 0.66
C GLU A 567 -1.56 31.38 1.03
N TRP A 568 -2.29 30.90 0.01
CA TRP A 568 -3.12 29.71 0.13
C TRP A 568 -2.30 28.53 -0.35
N ARG A 569 -2.30 27.45 0.42
CA ARG A 569 -1.63 26.21 0.05
C ARG A 569 -2.64 25.07 0.04
N ASN A 570 -2.58 24.24 -0.99
CA ASN A 570 -3.39 23.04 -1.10
C ASN A 570 -2.84 21.96 -0.15
N GLN A 571 -3.67 20.97 0.15
CA GLN A 571 -3.21 19.79 0.86
C GLN A 571 -2.14 19.09 0.01
N GLU A 572 -1.05 18.70 0.67
CA GLU A 572 -0.01 17.88 0.07
C GLU A 572 0.15 16.63 0.91
N THR A 573 0.14 15.49 0.22
CA THR A 573 0.26 14.17 0.83
C THR A 573 1.40 13.45 0.15
N SER A 574 2.44 13.12 0.92
CA SER A 574 3.52 12.26 0.46
C SER A 574 3.24 10.80 0.81
N VAL A 575 4.00 9.93 0.16
CA VAL A 575 4.03 8.50 0.46
C VAL A 575 5.29 8.21 1.28
N GLN A 576 5.13 7.49 2.38
CA GLN A 576 6.23 6.91 3.15
C GLN A 576 6.25 5.40 2.89
N ASN A 577 7.31 4.90 2.24
CA ASN A 577 7.45 3.49 1.91
C ASN A 577 8.52 2.79 2.76
N ASN A 578 8.06 2.10 3.81
CA ASN A 578 8.92 1.36 4.73
C ASN A 578 9.29 -0.05 4.23
N SER A 579 8.77 -0.48 3.08
CA SER A 579 9.14 -1.77 2.47
C SER A 579 10.35 -1.59 1.56
N MET A 580 10.39 -0.46 0.85
CA MET A 580 11.52 -0.07 0.01
C MET A 580 12.63 0.60 0.80
N TYR A 581 12.33 1.57 1.68
CA TYR A 581 13.35 2.41 2.31
C TYR A 581 13.46 2.20 3.82
N ASP A 582 14.68 2.33 4.34
CA ASP A 582 14.94 2.27 5.78
C ASP A 582 14.63 3.63 6.43
N ASN A 583 14.05 3.62 7.64
CA ASN A 583 13.62 4.85 8.36
C ASN A 583 14.77 5.80 8.76
N ASN A 584 16.02 5.50 8.41
CA ASN A 584 17.20 6.29 8.80
C ASN A 584 17.60 7.37 7.78
N GLU A 585 16.96 7.47 6.62
CA GLU A 585 17.24 8.54 5.63
C GLU A 585 16.08 9.52 5.41
N ALA A 586 15.04 9.49 6.26
CA ALA A 586 13.99 10.50 6.26
C ALA A 586 14.04 11.37 7.53
N ALA A 587 15.02 12.27 7.60
CA ALA A 587 15.01 13.46 8.45
C ALA A 587 15.93 14.56 7.89
#